data_AF-A0A5D0MWB1-F1
#
_entry.id   AF-A0A5D0MWB1-F1
#
_cell.length_a   1.000
_cell.length_b   1.000
_cell.length_c   1.000
_cell.angle_alpha   90.00
_cell.angle_beta   90.00
_cell.angle_gamma   90.00
#
_symmetry.space_group_name_H-M   'P 1'
#
loop_
_entity.id
_entity.type
_entity.pdbx_description
1 polymer ?
#
loop_
_entity_poly.entity_id
_entity_poly.type
_entity_poly.pdbx_seq_one_letter_code
_entity_poly.pdbx_strand_id
1 'polypeptide(L)'
;MEAWLGPAGARDAVARWLRLVAADAELAPYLIGIDRARLAGHLALTLTVALGPAGDIARLAAGAWGGLGLTEAQHRRVVDYLAGVLWALDVPAGAVAAARRAFADEAGS
;
A
#
# COMPACT_ATOMS: atom_id res chain seq x y z
N MET A 1 9.53 -14.20 -15.03
CA MET A 1 9.67 -13.02 -14.14
C MET A 1 8.79 -13.30 -12.95
N GLU A 2 9.40 -13.53 -11.79
CA GLU A 2 8.70 -13.96 -10.58
C GLU A 2 7.91 -12.83 -9.95
N ALA A 3 6.73 -13.14 -9.43
CA ALA A 3 6.03 -12.24 -8.52
C ALA A 3 6.80 -12.22 -7.19
N TRP A 4 7.47 -11.11 -6.90
CA TRP A 4 8.35 -10.95 -5.74
C TRP A 4 7.66 -11.25 -4.41
N LEU A 5 6.36 -11.00 -4.33
CA LEU A 5 5.50 -11.46 -3.26
C LEU A 5 4.34 -12.25 -3.85
N GLY A 6 4.23 -13.53 -3.48
CA GLY A 6 3.00 -14.28 -3.71
C GLY A 6 1.83 -13.72 -2.88
N PRO A 7 0.59 -14.20 -3.09
CA PRO A 7 -0.59 -13.67 -2.41
C PRO A 7 -0.55 -13.73 -0.88
N ALA A 8 0.18 -14.68 -0.29
CA ALA A 8 0.38 -14.75 1.15
C ALA A 8 1.38 -13.67 1.63
N GLY A 9 2.47 -13.46 0.89
CA GLY A 9 3.47 -12.43 1.17
C GLY A 9 2.90 -11.01 1.05
N ALA A 10 2.05 -10.76 0.06
CA ALA A 10 1.36 -9.47 -0.09
C ALA A 10 0.42 -9.18 1.11
N ARG A 11 -0.32 -10.19 1.59
CA ARG A 11 -1.18 -10.04 2.78
C ARG A 11 -0.37 -9.75 4.03
N ASP A 12 0.74 -10.45 4.23
CA ASP A 12 1.62 -10.21 5.37
C ASP A 12 2.22 -8.80 5.31
N ALA A 13 2.77 -8.39 4.15
CA ALA A 13 3.28 -7.03 3.94
C ALA A 13 2.25 -5.96 4.27
N VAL A 14 1.01 -6.10 3.79
CA VAL A 14 -0.10 -5.18 4.11
C VAL A 14 -0.43 -5.19 5.60
N ALA A 15 -0.43 -6.35 6.26
CA ALA A 15 -0.65 -6.41 7.69
C ALA A 15 0.45 -5.67 8.47
N ARG A 16 1.73 -5.76 8.05
CA ARG A 16 2.82 -4.99 8.67
C ARG A 16 2.67 -3.50 8.42
N TRP A 17 2.31 -3.13 7.20
CA TRP A 17 2.09 -1.75 6.79
C TRP A 17 0.96 -1.09 7.57
N LEU A 18 -0.21 -1.74 7.68
CA LEU A 18 -1.35 -1.22 8.44
C LEU A 18 -1.05 -1.07 9.93
N ARG A 19 -0.15 -1.91 10.50
CA ARG A 19 0.31 -1.72 11.88
C ARG A 19 1.13 -0.44 12.04
N LEU A 20 1.98 -0.10 11.07
CA LEU A 20 2.74 1.15 11.09
C LEU A 20 1.82 2.37 10.96
N VAL A 21 0.88 2.34 10.01
CA VAL A 21 -0.11 3.42 9.83
C VAL A 21 -0.97 3.60 11.09
N ALA A 22 -1.38 2.50 11.74
CA ALA A 22 -2.16 2.55 12.96
C ALA A 22 -1.36 3.01 14.20
N ALA A 23 -0.04 2.92 14.16
CA ALA A 23 0.84 3.38 15.23
C ALA A 23 1.25 4.86 15.08
N ASP A 24 1.07 5.44 13.89
CA ASP A 24 1.31 6.87 13.66
C ASP A 24 0.13 7.69 14.21
N ALA A 25 0.42 8.58 15.16
CA ALA A 25 -0.58 9.41 15.82
C ALA A 25 -1.33 10.36 14.85
N GLU A 26 -0.70 10.77 13.75
CA GLU A 26 -1.32 11.63 12.73
C GLU A 26 -2.19 10.86 11.74
N LEU A 27 -2.01 9.54 11.60
CA LEU A 27 -2.73 8.69 10.65
C LEU A 27 -3.78 7.80 11.31
N ALA A 28 -3.54 7.37 12.54
CA ALA A 28 -4.44 6.50 13.29
C ALA A 28 -5.90 7.00 13.37
N PRO A 29 -6.19 8.32 13.52
CA PRO A 29 -7.56 8.81 13.54
C PRO A 29 -8.36 8.49 12.27
N TYR A 30 -7.70 8.42 11.11
CA TYR A 30 -8.35 8.13 9.82
C TYR A 30 -8.75 6.65 9.68
N LEU A 31 -8.24 5.77 10.54
CA LEU A 31 -8.60 4.35 10.56
C LEU A 31 -9.76 4.04 11.51
N ILE A 32 -10.31 5.04 12.20
CA ILE A 32 -11.46 4.85 13.10
C ILE A 32 -12.72 4.61 12.26
N GLY A 33 -13.49 3.58 12.61
CA GLY A 33 -14.71 3.22 11.89
C GLY A 33 -14.50 2.50 10.55
N ILE A 34 -13.24 2.30 10.12
CA ILE A 34 -12.91 1.52 8.93
C ILE A 34 -12.90 0.03 9.25
N ASP A 35 -13.52 -0.77 8.39
CA ASP A 35 -13.31 -2.20 8.35
C ASP A 35 -11.89 -2.51 7.88
N ARG A 36 -10.99 -2.75 8.84
CA ARG A 36 -9.57 -3.01 8.60
C ARG A 36 -9.33 -4.31 7.84
N ALA A 37 -10.21 -5.31 7.97
CA ALA A 37 -10.07 -6.56 7.24
C ALA A 37 -10.38 -6.35 5.76
N ARG A 38 -11.46 -5.60 5.46
CA ARG A 38 -11.81 -5.20 4.09
C ARG A 38 -10.73 -4.32 3.47
N LEU A 39 -10.22 -3.33 4.21
CA LEU A 39 -9.12 -2.49 3.76
C LEU A 39 -7.86 -3.33 3.46
N ALA A 40 -7.45 -4.20 4.38
CA ALA A 40 -6.29 -5.07 4.18
C ALA A 40 -6.44 -5.98 2.95
N GLY A 41 -7.63 -6.53 2.72
CA GLY A 41 -7.93 -7.33 1.54
C GLY A 41 -7.76 -6.54 0.24
N HIS A 42 -8.30 -5.31 0.20
CA HIS A 42 -8.17 -4.43 -0.96
C HIS A 42 -6.70 -4.03 -1.22
N LEU A 43 -5.98 -3.59 -0.19
CA LEU A 43 -4.56 -3.22 -0.30
C LEU A 43 -3.69 -4.41 -0.74
N ALA A 44 -3.98 -5.63 -0.29
CA ALA A 44 -3.22 -6.82 -0.67
C ALA A 44 -3.43 -7.20 -2.14
N LEU A 45 -4.65 -7.02 -2.65
CA LEU A 45 -4.94 -7.19 -4.08
C LEU A 45 -4.18 -6.16 -4.91
N THR A 46 -4.26 -4.88 -4.54
CA THR A 46 -3.50 -3.80 -5.19
C THR A 46 -2.01 -4.09 -5.21
N LEU A 47 -1.43 -4.46 -4.06
CA LEU A 47 0.00 -4.74 -3.95
C LEU A 47 0.40 -5.95 -4.81
N THR A 48 -0.42 -6.98 -4.88
CA THR A 48 -0.18 -8.16 -5.74
C THR A 48 -0.15 -7.76 -7.22
N VAL A 49 -1.05 -6.87 -7.66
CA VAL A 49 -1.06 -6.35 -9.03
C VAL A 49 0.17 -5.48 -9.29
N ALA A 50 0.50 -4.57 -8.38
CA ALA A 50 1.63 -3.64 -8.53
C ALA A 50 2.99 -4.35 -8.58
N LEU A 51 3.15 -5.48 -7.87
CA LEU A 51 4.36 -6.29 -7.88
C LEU A 51 4.36 -7.38 -8.97
N GLY A 52 3.27 -7.51 -9.72
CA GLY A 52 3.13 -8.48 -10.79
C GLY A 52 3.79 -8.04 -12.10
N PRO A 53 3.93 -8.95 -13.07
CA PRO A 53 4.55 -8.67 -14.39
C PRO A 53 3.75 -7.67 -15.24
N ALA A 54 2.52 -7.34 -14.85
CA ALA A 54 1.63 -6.40 -15.52
C ALA A 54 1.46 -5.09 -14.72
N GLY A 55 2.51 -4.61 -14.03
CA GLY A 55 2.49 -3.44 -13.16
C GLY A 55 1.86 -2.16 -13.72
N ASP A 56 1.66 -2.06 -15.05
CA ASP A 56 0.91 -1.01 -15.73
C ASP A 56 -0.63 -1.11 -15.64
N ILE A 57 -1.19 -2.23 -15.16
CA ILE A 57 -2.64 -2.41 -14.91
C ILE A 57 -3.02 -1.94 -13.48
N ALA A 58 -2.10 -1.31 -12.75
CA ALA A 58 -2.34 -0.76 -11.41
C ALA A 58 -3.43 0.33 -11.35
N ARG A 59 -3.97 0.78 -12.51
CA ARG A 59 -5.13 1.69 -12.60
C ARG A 59 -6.38 1.19 -11.86
N LEU A 60 -6.45 -0.09 -11.47
CA LEU A 60 -7.59 -0.66 -10.74
C LEU A 60 -7.59 -0.42 -9.21
N ALA A 61 -6.60 0.29 -8.67
CA ALA A 61 -6.44 0.48 -7.23
C ALA A 61 -6.79 1.88 -6.69
N ALA A 62 -7.42 2.74 -7.49
CA ALA A 62 -7.77 4.08 -7.02
C ALA A 62 -8.72 4.03 -5.82
N GLY A 63 -8.27 4.52 -4.65
CA GLY A 63 -9.14 5.09 -3.64
C GLY A 63 -9.17 4.41 -2.26
N ALA A 64 -8.19 3.59 -1.89
CA ALA A 64 -8.14 3.05 -0.53
C ALA A 64 -7.93 4.16 0.51
N TRP A 65 -7.11 5.14 0.15
CA TRP A 65 -6.73 6.27 1.00
C TRP A 65 -7.36 7.60 0.57
N GLY A 66 -7.65 7.76 -0.73
CA GLY A 66 -8.16 9.03 -1.31
C GLY A 66 -9.48 9.51 -0.70
N GLY A 67 -10.36 8.59 -0.27
CA GLY A 67 -11.63 8.94 0.38
C GLY A 67 -11.52 9.38 1.84
N LEU A 68 -10.33 9.32 2.46
CA LEU A 68 -10.14 9.58 3.89
C LEU A 68 -9.81 11.04 4.22
N GLY A 69 -9.61 11.90 3.21
CA GLY A 69 -9.26 13.32 3.44
C GLY A 69 -7.85 13.50 4.00
N LEU A 70 -6.92 12.61 3.64
CA LEU A 70 -5.50 12.76 3.96
C LEU A 70 -4.93 13.96 3.20
N THR A 71 -4.08 14.73 3.87
CA THR A 71 -3.20 15.70 3.19
C THR A 71 -2.18 14.97 2.31
N GLU A 72 -1.61 15.67 1.34
CA GLU A 72 -0.54 15.10 0.50
C GLU A 72 0.64 14.58 1.33
N ALA A 73 1.00 15.31 2.41
CA ALA A 73 2.08 14.91 3.32
C ALA A 73 1.76 13.60 4.07
N GLN A 74 0.52 13.46 4.57
CA GLN A 74 0.07 12.24 5.23
C GLN A 74 -0.01 11.07 4.25
N HIS A 75 -0.50 11.30 3.03
CA HIS A 75 -0.52 10.29 1.98
C HIS A 75 0.90 9.81 1.62
N ARG A 76 1.84 10.75 1.46
CA ARG A 76 3.25 10.41 1.22
C ARG A 76 3.83 9.57 2.34
N ARG A 77 3.51 9.90 3.59
CA ARG A 77 3.96 9.12 4.75
C ARG A 77 3.39 7.69 4.75
N VAL A 78 2.11 7.53 4.41
CA VAL A 78 1.48 6.21 4.23
C VAL A 78 2.26 5.38 3.20
N VAL A 79 2.61 5.96 2.06
CA VAL A 79 3.40 5.30 0.99
C VAL A 79 4.84 5.01 1.45
N ASP A 80 5.46 5.86 2.25
CA ASP A 80 6.80 5.63 2.79
C ASP A 80 6.86 4.46 3.77
N TYR A 81 5.81 4.27 4.60
CA TYR A 81 5.70 3.06 5.42
C TYR A 81 5.61 1.78 4.60
N LEU A 82 4.89 1.80 3.47
CA LEU A 82 4.85 0.66 2.55
C LEU A 82 6.26 0.35 2.02
N ALA A 83 6.98 1.38 1.56
CA ALA A 83 8.34 1.20 1.04
C ALA A 83 9.27 0.58 2.10
N GLY A 84 9.20 1.06 3.33
CA GLY A 84 9.96 0.50 4.47
C GLY A 84 9.65 -0.98 4.71
N VAL A 85 8.38 -1.38 4.65
CA VAL A 85 7.98 -2.79 4.79
C VAL A 85 8.53 -3.65 3.66
N LEU A 86 8.44 -3.18 2.41
CA LEU A 86 8.91 -3.95 1.26
C LEU A 86 10.43 -4.10 1.25
N TRP A 87 11.19 -3.07 1.64
CA TRP A 87 12.63 -3.19 1.83
C TRP A 87 13.00 -4.18 2.94
N ALA A 88 12.26 -4.18 4.05
CA ALA A 88 12.45 -5.16 5.13
C ALA A 88 12.08 -6.61 4.73
N LEU A 89 11.44 -6.79 3.57
CA LEU A 89 11.12 -8.08 2.95
C LEU A 89 12.07 -8.40 1.78
N ASP A 90 13.17 -7.67 1.63
CA ASP A 90 14.15 -7.83 0.55
C ASP A 90 13.56 -7.70 -0.87
N VAL A 91 12.44 -6.98 -1.00
CA VAL A 91 11.84 -6.71 -2.32
C VAL A 91 12.77 -5.78 -3.12
N PRO A 92 13.09 -6.11 -4.39
CA PRO A 92 14.00 -5.31 -5.19
C PRO A 92 13.53 -3.86 -5.39
N ALA A 93 14.48 -2.92 -5.44
CA ALA A 93 14.20 -1.48 -5.52
C ALA A 93 13.26 -1.08 -6.67
N GLY A 94 13.37 -1.72 -7.84
CA GLY A 94 12.47 -1.47 -8.98
C GLY A 94 11.01 -1.85 -8.68
N ALA A 95 10.79 -2.97 -7.99
CA ALA A 95 9.46 -3.41 -7.58
C ALA A 95 8.90 -2.53 -6.45
N VAL A 96 9.75 -2.07 -5.52
CA VAL A 96 9.35 -1.07 -4.51
C VAL A 96 8.94 0.24 -5.17
N ALA A 97 9.68 0.71 -6.18
CA ALA A 97 9.32 1.93 -6.92
C ALA A 97 7.97 1.79 -7.66
N ALA A 98 7.71 0.63 -8.27
CA ALA A 98 6.43 0.34 -8.91
C ALA A 98 5.27 0.34 -7.91
N ALA A 99 5.44 -0.30 -6.73
CA ALA A 99 4.45 -0.29 -5.68
C ALA A 99 4.20 1.13 -5.14
N ARG A 100 5.26 1.93 -4.89
CA ARG A 100 5.11 3.32 -4.45
C ARG A 100 4.32 4.16 -5.46
N ARG A 101 4.59 4.00 -6.76
CA ARG A 101 3.84 4.72 -7.81
C ARG A 101 2.37 4.33 -7.82
N ALA A 102 2.07 3.03 -7.73
CA ALA A 102 0.69 2.53 -7.72
C ALA A 102 -0.15 3.15 -6.59
N PHE A 103 0.42 3.27 -5.39
CA PHE A 103 -0.27 3.87 -4.25
C PHE A 103 -0.18 5.41 -4.22
N ALA A 104 0.84 6.03 -4.81
CA ALA A 104 0.97 7.48 -4.89
C ALA A 104 -0.08 8.10 -5.84
N ASP A 105 -0.34 7.45 -6.97
CA ASP A 105 -1.28 7.93 -8.00
C ASP A 105 -2.76 7.90 -7.51
N GLU A 106 -3.06 7.25 -6.39
CA GLU A 106 -4.42 7.24 -5.79
C GLU A 106 -4.89 8.60 -5.26
N ALA A 107 -3.97 9.53 -4.94
CA ALA A 107 -4.31 10.81 -4.33
C ALA A 107 -4.58 11.96 -5.33
N GLY A 108 -4.31 11.75 -6.62
CA GLY A 108 -4.28 12.80 -7.63
C GLY A 108 -5.36 12.75 -8.71
N SER A 109 -6.41 11.93 -8.53
CA SER A 109 -7.48 11.77 -9.53
C SER A 109 -8.87 12.16 -9.02
#